data_AF-V2TLH3-F1
#
_entry.id   AF-V2TLH3-F1
#
_cell.length_a   1.000
_cell.length_b   1.000
_cell.length_c   1.000
_cell.angle_alpha   90.00
_cell.angle_beta   90.00
_cell.angle_gamma   90.00
#
_symmetry.space_group_name_H-M   'P 1'
#
loop_
_entity.id
_entity.type
_entity.pdbx_description
1 polymer ?
#
loop_
_entity_poly.entity_id
_entity_poly.type
_entity_poly.pdbx_seq_one_letter_code
_entity_poly.pdbx_strand_id
1 'polypeptide(L)' 'MICPNCEHGVTIEDYEDIEPFQCSSCNEWLVLDVDEGTYFGATHTTLRIFDIDYD' A
#
# COMPACT_ATOMS: atom_id res chain seq x y z
N MET A 1 3.96 -7.66 -0.93
CA MET A 1 4.26 -6.69 0.15
C MET A 1 3.75 -7.24 1.49
N ILE A 2 3.96 -6.54 2.60
CA ILE A 2 3.49 -6.97 3.94
C ILE A 2 2.52 -5.92 4.46
N CYS A 3 1.37 -6.36 4.99
CA CYS A 3 0.41 -5.47 5.64
C CYS A 3 1.04 -4.88 6.92
N PRO A 4 1.08 -3.54 7.08
CA PRO A 4 1.66 -2.90 8.27
C PRO A 4 0.86 -3.13 9.55
N ASN A 5 -0.41 -3.55 9.47
CA ASN A 5 -1.26 -3.79 10.63
C ASN A 5 -1.14 -5.23 11.19
N CYS A 6 -1.17 -6.24 10.31
CA CYS A 6 -1.22 -7.65 10.73
C CYS A 6 0.00 -8.49 10.32
N GLU A 7 0.99 -7.87 9.69
CA GLU A 7 2.21 -8.52 9.18
C GLU A 7 1.96 -9.65 8.16
N HIS A 8 0.73 -9.78 7.66
CA HIS A 8 0.38 -10.79 6.66
C HIS A 8 0.87 -10.40 5.27
N GLY A 9 1.24 -11.41 4.46
CA GLY A 9 1.62 -11.21 3.07
C GLY A 9 0.46 -10.69 2.23
N VAL A 10 0.68 -9.59 1.51
CA VAL A 10 -0.27 -8.99 0.57
C VAL A 10 0.28 -9.13 -0.84
N THR A 11 -0.49 -9.77 -1.71
CA THR A 11 -0.22 -9.85 -3.14
C THR A 11 -0.88 -8.70 -3.85
N ILE A 12 -0.13 -8.00 -4.69
CA ILE A 12 -0.58 -6.86 -5.48
C ILE A 12 -0.29 -7.21 -6.93
N GLU A 13 -1.34 -7.21 -7.76
CA GLU A 13 -1.26 -7.58 -9.17
C GLU A 13 -0.81 -6.40 -10.04
N ASP A 14 -1.21 -5.19 -9.67
CA ASP A 14 -0.86 -3.96 -10.35
C ASP A 14 -0.23 -2.95 -9.37
N TYR A 15 1.02 -2.57 -9.63
CA TYR A 15 1.77 -1.64 -8.78
C TYR A 15 1.51 -0.17 -9.17
N GLU A 16 0.75 0.07 -10.25
CA GLU A 16 0.27 1.39 -10.66
C GLU A 16 -1.12 1.70 -10.09
N ASP A 17 -1.81 0.69 -9.55
CA ASP A 17 -3.14 0.85 -8.93
C ASP A 17 -3.02 1.42 -7.51
N ILE A 18 -3.15 2.75 -7.40
CA ILE A 18 -3.09 3.49 -6.14
C ILE A 18 -4.44 3.58 -5.43
N GLU A 19 -5.47 2.84 -5.86
CA GLU A 19 -6.75 2.82 -5.17
C GLU A 19 -6.65 2.11 -3.80
N PRO A 20 -7.34 2.61 -2.76
CA PRO A 20 -7.40 1.93 -1.49
C PRO A 20 -8.09 0.55 -1.60
N PHE A 21 -7.51 -0.46 -0.95
CA PHE A 21 -8.03 -1.82 -0.92
C PHE A 21 -7.97 -2.42 0.49
N GLN A 22 -8.74 -3.47 0.74
CA GLN A 22 -8.76 -4.12 2.06
C GLN A 22 -7.77 -5.30 2.13
N CYS A 23 -7.04 -5.40 3.24
CA CYS A 23 -6.26 -6.60 3.55
C CYS A 23 -7.19 -7.80 3.73
N SER A 24 -6.92 -8.91 3.03
CA SER A 24 -7.70 -10.14 3.15
C SER A 24 -7.61 -10.83 4.52
N SER A 25 -6.60 -10.52 5.32
CA SER A 25 -6.37 -11.16 6.63
C SER A 25 -6.96 -10.39 7.81
N CYS A 26 -6.97 -9.05 7.78
CA CYS A 26 -7.43 -8.23 8.90
C CYS A 26 -8.49 -7.18 8.52
N ASN A 27 -8.89 -7.13 7.24
CA ASN A 27 -9.85 -6.17 6.70
C ASN A 27 -9.43 -4.69 6.85
N GLU A 28 -8.16 -4.43 7.18
CA GLU A 28 -7.61 -3.08 7.24
C GLU A 28 -7.60 -2.43 5.86
N TRP A 29 -7.93 -1.14 5.79
CA TRP A 29 -7.82 -0.39 4.55
C TRP A 29 -6.37 0.02 4.32
N LEU A 30 -5.85 -0.35 3.15
CA LEU A 30 -4.49 -0.11 2.73
C LEU A 30 -4.49 0.70 1.44
N VAL A 31 -3.44 1.47 1.21
CA VAL A 31 -3.20 2.16 -0.04
C VAL A 31 -1.75 1.96 -0.46
N LEU A 32 -1.55 1.80 -1.77
CA LEU A 32 -0.24 1.78 -2.39
C LEU A 32 0.33 3.19 -2.43
N ASP A 33 1.49 3.34 -1.83
CA ASP A 33 2.28 4.56 -1.91
C ASP A 33 3.46 4.32 -2.84
N VAL A 34 3.41 4.98 -3.99
CA VAL A 34 4.45 4.94 -5.02
C VAL A 34 5.25 6.22 -4.87
N ASP A 35 6.44 6.12 -4.28
CA ASP A 35 7.37 7.24 -4.24
C ASP A 35 8.22 7.21 -5.51
N GLU A 36 7.93 8.11 -6.44
CA GLU A 36 8.74 8.38 -7.63
C GLU A 36 9.97 9.24 -7.24
N GLY A 37 10.75 8.72 -6.29
CA GLY A 37 11.94 9.35 -5.74
C GLY A 37 13.16 9.23 -6.66
N THR A 38 13.58 10.36 -7.21
CA THR A 38 14.63 10.51 -8.23
C THR A 38 16.03 10.05 -7.81
N TYR A 39 16.39 8.80 -8.08
CA TYR A 39 17.78 8.39 -8.36
C TYR A 39 17.77 7.14 -9.26
N PHE A 40 18.17 7.28 -10.52
CA PHE A 40 18.23 6.20 -11.53
C PHE A 40 16.92 5.44 -11.85
N GLY A 41 15.75 6.02 -11.60
CA GLY A 41 14.47 5.41 -12.00
C GLY A 41 14.03 4.22 -11.16
N ALA A 42 14.52 4.10 -9.92
CA ALA A 42 14.01 3.13 -8.97
C ALA A 42 12.67 3.63 -8.40
N THR A 43 11.57 2.98 -8.79
CA THR A 43 10.26 3.18 -8.16
C THR A 43 10.25 2.46 -6.82
N HIS A 44 10.01 3.20 -5.73
CA HIS A 44 9.82 2.58 -4.42
C HIS A 44 8.32 2.48 -4.14
N THR A 45 7.84 1.26 -3.94
CA THR A 45 6.43 1.03 -3.63
C THR A 45 6.29 0.46 -2.23
N THR A 46 5.47 1.10 -1.40
CA THR A 46 5.18 0.67 -0.03
C THR A 46 3.68 0.65 0.25
N LEU A 47 3.27 -0.08 1.29
CA LEU A 47 1.89 -0.09 1.78
C LEU A 47 1.74 0.84 2.97
N ARG A 48 0.71 1.70 2.93
CA ARG A 48 0.30 2.54 4.04
C ARG A 48 -1.12 2.20 4.46
N ILE A 49 -1.44 2.41 5.74
CA ILE A 49 -2.82 2.32 6.23
C ILE A 49 -3.58 3.53 5.67
N PHE A 50 -4.71 3.27 5.04
CA PHE A 50 -5.58 4.31 4.53
C PHE A 50 -6.54 4.72 5.65
N ASP A 51 -6.19 5.78 6.36
CA ASP A 51 -7.07 6.40 7.34
C ASP A 51 -7.78 7.59 6.69
N ILE A 52 -9.10 7.52 6.60
CA ILE A 52 -9.94 8.65 6.23
C ILE A 52 -10.17 9.44 7.51
N ASP A 53 -9.21 10.29 7.86
CA ASP A 53 -9.40 11.33 8.86
C ASP A 53 -10.62 12.16 8.45
N TYR A 54 -11.77 11.92 9.10
CA TYR A 54 -12.93 12.79 9.04
C TYR A 54 -12.67 13.96 9.99
N ASP A 55 -12.23 15.10 9.45
CA ASP A 55 -12.28 16.42 10.13
C ASP A 55 -13.69 17.04 10.02
#